data_AF-A0A7J7KT95-F1
#
_entry.id   AF-A0A7J7KT95-F1
#
_cell.length_a   1.000
_cell.length_b   1.000
_cell.length_c   1.000
_cell.angle_alpha   90.00
_cell.angle_beta   90.00
_cell.angle_gamma   90.00
#
_symmetry.space_group_name_H-M   'P 1'
#
loop_
_entity.id
_entity.type
_entity.pdbx_description
1 polymer ?
#
loop_
_entity_poly.entity_id
_entity_poly.type
_entity_poly.pdbx_seq_one_letter_code
_entity_poly.pdbx_strand_id
1 'polypeptide(L)'
;MVIGDGRVPAPTHLYKIVAAFNEGSPERTAVAAFVVPNIPISREVSELTKYEVSLEKLKSLTGFSFHPQLPSQTTTNLCVSDRNSCKLKSWEELELYFAMKKVKYAKSQKDIDTAVVTLKDNHVKFDQKLLSQIEKKQTELRHATNA
;
A
#
# COMPACT_ATOMS: atom_id res chain seq x y z
N MET A 1 -5.95 -17.02 18.73
CA MET A 1 -5.47 -18.14 17.89
C MET A 1 -3.95 -18.16 17.95
N VAL A 2 -3.32 -19.33 18.02
CA VAL A 2 -1.85 -19.49 17.97
C VAL A 2 -1.46 -20.44 16.85
N ILE A 3 -0.28 -20.26 16.27
CA ILE A 3 0.20 -21.01 15.11
C ILE A 3 1.46 -21.82 15.49
N GLY A 4 1.45 -23.11 15.14
CA GLY A 4 2.57 -24.03 15.28
C GLY A 4 2.99 -24.33 16.72
N ASP A 5 4.03 -25.15 16.86
CA ASP A 5 4.55 -25.59 18.15
C ASP A 5 5.13 -24.44 18.98
N GLY A 6 5.63 -23.40 18.31
CA GLY A 6 6.08 -22.15 18.93
C GLY A 6 4.94 -21.28 19.48
N ARG A 7 3.68 -21.68 19.32
CA ARG A 7 2.48 -20.99 19.82
C ARG A 7 2.46 -19.51 19.46
N VAL A 8 2.84 -19.18 18.24
CA VAL A 8 2.93 -17.79 17.78
C VAL A 8 1.53 -17.17 17.72
N PRO A 9 1.26 -16.05 18.42
CA PRO A 9 -0.06 -15.43 18.43
C PRO A 9 -0.38 -14.80 17.08
N ALA A 10 -1.55 -15.14 16.52
CA ALA A 10 -2.09 -14.48 15.34
C ALA A 10 -2.94 -13.27 15.77
N PRO A 11 -2.57 -12.03 15.39
CA PRO A 11 -3.31 -10.84 15.79
C PRO A 11 -4.66 -10.77 15.08
N THR A 12 -5.69 -10.26 15.78
CA THR A 12 -7.01 -10.02 15.17
C THR A 12 -7.05 -8.73 14.34
N HIS A 13 -6.19 -7.78 14.69
CA HIS A 13 -6.11 -6.46 14.07
C HIS A 13 -4.64 -6.05 13.97
N LEU A 14 -4.33 -5.24 12.97
CA LEU A 14 -3.04 -4.62 12.74
C LEU A 14 -3.21 -3.12 12.88
N TYR A 15 -2.19 -2.42 13.38
CA TYR A 15 -2.21 -0.97 13.46
C TYR A 15 -1.00 -0.36 12.76
N LYS A 16 -1.17 0.86 12.27
CA LYS A 16 -0.08 1.66 11.71
C LYS A 16 -0.28 3.13 12.07
N ILE A 17 0.80 3.78 12.46
CA ILE A 17 0.83 5.23 12.70
C ILE A 17 1.72 5.84 11.63
N VAL A 18 1.24 6.91 11.02
CA VAL A 18 1.97 7.66 10.00
C VAL A 18 2.14 9.08 10.50
N ALA A 19 3.39 9.49 10.67
CA ALA A 19 3.76 10.87 10.99
C ALA A 19 4.53 11.45 9.80
N ALA A 20 4.04 12.58 9.27
CA ALA A 20 4.65 13.31 8.18
C ALA A 20 5.19 14.65 8.72
N PHE A 21 6.47 14.89 8.51
CA PHE A 21 7.18 16.09 8.98
C PHE A 21 7.53 16.96 7.77
N ASN A 22 7.28 18.26 7.86
CA ASN A 22 7.74 19.22 6.87
C ASN A 22 9.07 19.83 7.35
N GLU A 23 10.17 19.52 6.65
CA GLU A 23 11.53 19.93 7.03
C GLU A 23 11.71 21.46 7.13
N GLY A 24 10.85 22.25 6.47
CA GLY A 24 10.87 23.72 6.53
C GLY A 24 9.90 24.36 7.53
N SER A 25 9.07 23.58 8.22
CA SER A 25 8.06 24.11 9.16
C SER A 25 7.67 23.04 10.19
N PRO A 26 8.36 22.98 11.34
CA PRO A 26 8.06 22.03 12.42
C PRO A 26 6.59 22.08 12.89
N GLU A 27 5.96 23.23 12.73
CA GLU A 27 4.56 23.50 13.05
C GLU A 27 3.56 22.86 12.07
N ARG A 28 4.03 22.23 10.98
CA ARG A 28 3.23 21.52 9.98
C ARG A 28 3.52 20.02 10.01
N THR A 29 3.48 19.45 11.20
CA THR A 29 3.53 18.00 11.35
C THR A 29 2.11 17.44 11.25
N ALA A 30 1.93 16.36 10.50
CA ALA A 30 0.63 15.72 10.33
C ALA A 30 0.70 14.25 10.74
N VAL A 31 -0.29 13.78 11.49
CA VAL A 31 -0.34 12.40 11.99
C VAL A 31 -1.70 11.79 11.73
N ALA A 32 -1.71 10.50 11.38
CA ALA A 32 -2.89 9.65 11.46
C ALA A 32 -2.52 8.26 11.97
N ALA A 33 -3.46 7.61 12.64
CA ALA A 33 -3.34 6.25 13.13
C ALA A 33 -4.47 5.40 12.59
N PHE A 34 -4.16 4.18 12.18
CA PHE A 34 -5.10 3.26 11.55
C PHE A 34 -5.11 1.93 12.27
N VAL A 35 -6.29 1.33 12.43
CA VAL A 35 -6.48 -0.04 12.94
C VAL A 35 -7.32 -0.82 11.94
N VAL A 36 -6.73 -1.86 11.38
CA VAL A 36 -7.28 -2.65 10.27
C VAL A 36 -7.46 -4.10 10.73
N PRO A 37 -8.60 -4.76 10.45
CA PRO A 37 -8.78 -6.16 10.82
C PRO A 37 -7.83 -7.05 10.03
N ASN A 38 -7.31 -8.10 10.67
CA ASN A 38 -6.43 -9.08 10.04
C ASN A 38 -7.24 -10.15 9.28
N ILE A 39 -8.06 -9.69 8.35
CA ILE A 39 -8.92 -10.49 7.47
C ILE A 39 -8.89 -9.87 6.05
N PRO A 40 -9.33 -10.59 5.01
CA PRO A 40 -9.47 -10.01 3.68
C PRO A 40 -10.38 -8.78 3.70
N ILE A 41 -9.91 -7.69 3.08
CA ILE A 41 -10.65 -6.42 2.96
C ILE A 41 -11.25 -6.36 1.55
N SER A 42 -12.52 -5.95 1.46
CA SER A 42 -13.20 -5.81 0.16
C SER A 42 -12.51 -4.78 -0.74
N ARG A 43 -12.45 -5.08 -2.04
CA ARG A 43 -11.90 -4.21 -3.09
C ARG A 43 -12.65 -2.87 -3.21
N GLU A 44 -13.90 -2.83 -2.76
CA GLU A 44 -14.76 -1.65 -2.79
C GLU A 44 -14.40 -0.64 -1.69
N VAL A 45 -13.67 -1.07 -0.65
CA VAL A 45 -13.21 -0.17 0.41
C VAL A 45 -11.98 0.59 -0.09
N SER A 46 -12.20 1.78 -0.63
CA SER A 46 -11.15 2.67 -1.15
C SER A 46 -10.69 3.72 -0.12
N GLU A 47 -11.44 3.89 0.96
CA GLU A 47 -11.21 4.94 1.95
C GLU A 47 -10.45 4.40 3.17
N LEU A 48 -9.20 4.84 3.34
CA LEU A 48 -8.38 4.47 4.50
C LEU A 48 -8.91 5.07 5.81
N THR A 49 -9.59 6.22 5.71
CA THR A 49 -10.20 6.96 6.82
C THR A 49 -11.22 6.13 7.61
N LYS A 50 -11.84 5.13 6.98
CA LYS A 50 -12.72 4.16 7.67
C LYS A 50 -12.01 3.42 8.82
N TYR A 51 -10.70 3.23 8.69
CA TYR A 51 -9.87 2.54 9.68
C TYR A 51 -9.13 3.51 10.61
N GLU A 52 -9.36 4.81 10.45
CA GLU A 52 -8.68 5.82 11.25
C GLU A 52 -9.19 5.81 12.70
N VAL A 53 -8.27 5.92 13.65
CA VAL A 53 -8.55 6.03 15.07
C VAL A 53 -7.72 7.16 15.68
N SER A 54 -8.16 7.72 16.80
CA SER A 54 -7.34 8.67 17.55
C SER A 54 -6.12 7.96 18.16
N LEU A 55 -5.02 8.71 18.33
CA LEU A 55 -3.83 8.20 19.03
C LEU A 55 -4.14 7.77 20.46
N GLU A 56 -5.04 8.47 21.14
CA GLU A 56 -5.51 8.10 22.48
C GLU A 56 -6.22 6.74 22.48
N LYS A 57 -7.10 6.50 21.50
CA LYS A 57 -7.77 5.22 21.36
C LYS A 57 -6.76 4.11 21.09
N LEU A 58 -5.79 4.34 20.21
CA LEU A 58 -4.74 3.36 19.92
C LEU A 58 -3.86 3.09 21.15
N LYS A 59 -3.52 4.12 21.93
CA LYS A 59 -2.81 3.96 23.22
C LYS A 59 -3.63 3.11 24.20
N SER A 60 -4.93 3.36 24.32
CA SER A 60 -5.82 2.56 25.17
C SER A 60 -5.89 1.09 24.73
N LEU A 61 -5.83 0.81 23.42
CA LEU A 61 -5.87 -0.56 22.89
C LEU A 61 -4.53 -1.30 23.03
N THR A 62 -3.41 -0.59 22.92
CA THR A 62 -2.07 -1.19 22.81
C THR A 62 -1.23 -1.08 24.09
N GLY A 63 -1.57 -0.15 24.98
CA GLY A 63 -0.76 0.19 26.15
C GLY A 63 0.46 1.06 25.83
N PHE A 64 0.71 1.41 24.56
CA PHE A 64 1.87 2.19 24.14
C PHE A 64 1.57 3.67 23.96
N SER A 65 2.51 4.53 24.34
CA SER A 65 2.49 5.94 23.97
C SER A 65 3.35 6.15 22.74
N PHE A 66 2.75 6.71 21.69
CA PHE A 66 3.40 6.88 20.39
C PHE A 66 3.82 8.32 20.19
N HIS A 67 5.06 8.52 19.71
CA HIS A 67 5.63 9.84 19.44
C HIS A 67 5.40 10.87 20.57
N PRO A 68 5.82 10.60 21.82
CA PRO A 68 5.53 11.46 22.96
C PRO A 68 6.13 12.86 22.88
N GLN A 69 7.11 13.06 21.98
CA GLN A 69 7.74 14.36 21.74
C GLN A 69 7.01 15.21 20.69
N LEU A 70 5.96 14.68 20.03
CA LEU A 70 5.18 15.47 19.10
C LEU A 70 4.34 16.50 19.85
N PRO A 71 4.47 17.80 19.54
CA PRO A 71 3.64 18.81 20.18
C PRO A 71 2.19 18.63 19.72
N SER A 72 1.30 18.29 20.64
CA SER A 72 -0.12 18.06 20.32
C SER A 72 -0.81 19.30 19.75
N GLN A 73 -0.31 20.50 20.09
CA GLN A 73 -0.87 21.78 19.65
C GLN A 73 -0.58 22.10 18.17
N THR A 74 0.51 21.57 17.60
CA THR A 74 0.94 21.85 16.22
C THR A 74 0.78 20.63 15.30
N THR A 75 0.22 19.53 15.82
CA THR A 75 0.01 18.31 15.05
C THR A 75 -1.37 18.35 14.41
N THR A 76 -1.42 18.29 13.09
CA THR A 76 -2.67 18.22 12.32
C THR A 76 -3.03 16.78 11.96
N ASN A 77 -4.30 16.54 11.64
CA ASN A 77 -4.70 15.24 11.12
C ASN A 77 -4.21 15.07 9.67
N LEU A 78 -3.42 14.02 9.42
CA LEU A 78 -2.90 13.70 8.10
C LEU A 78 -3.99 13.60 7.05
N CYS A 79 -5.11 12.94 7.35
CA CYS A 79 -6.20 12.66 6.41
C CYS A 79 -7.12 13.87 6.15
N VAL A 80 -6.93 14.99 6.87
CA VAL A 80 -7.66 16.25 6.66
C VAL A 80 -6.78 17.30 5.98
N SER A 81 -5.45 17.17 6.11
CA SER A 81 -4.48 18.18 5.68
C SER A 81 -4.37 18.38 4.16
N ASP A 82 -4.82 17.41 3.34
CA ASP A 82 -4.78 17.49 1.86
C ASP A 82 -6.01 16.80 1.23
N ARG A 83 -6.52 17.32 0.11
CA ARG A 83 -7.64 16.75 -0.66
C ARG A 83 -7.38 15.34 -1.19
N ASN A 84 -6.12 14.91 -1.29
CA ASN A 84 -5.72 13.55 -1.66
C ASN A 84 -5.07 12.76 -0.51
N SER A 85 -5.09 13.29 0.72
CA SER A 85 -4.53 12.57 1.86
C SER A 85 -5.35 11.32 2.19
N CYS A 86 -4.67 10.25 2.59
CA CYS A 86 -5.28 8.98 2.99
C CYS A 86 -6.18 8.30 1.93
N LYS A 87 -6.06 8.67 0.65
CA LYS A 87 -6.71 7.95 -0.44
C LYS A 87 -5.88 6.73 -0.85
N LEU A 88 -6.49 5.54 -0.81
CA LEU A 88 -5.85 4.34 -1.33
C LEU A 88 -5.91 4.33 -2.86
N LYS A 89 -4.97 3.61 -3.46
CA LYS A 89 -5.05 3.29 -4.89
C LYS A 89 -6.32 2.49 -5.16
N SER A 90 -6.97 2.79 -6.28
CA SER A 90 -8.10 1.97 -6.74
C SER A 90 -7.63 0.56 -7.07
N TRP A 91 -8.57 -0.37 -7.18
CA TRP A 91 -8.23 -1.74 -7.55
C TRP A 91 -7.60 -1.81 -8.94
N GLU A 92 -8.10 -1.03 -9.90
CA GLU A 92 -7.54 -0.93 -11.25
C GLU A 92 -6.09 -0.40 -11.23
N GLU A 93 -5.81 0.61 -10.40
CA GLU A 93 -4.44 1.13 -10.22
C GLU A 93 -3.51 0.08 -9.60
N LEU A 94 -4.01 -0.74 -8.66
CA LEU A 94 -3.24 -1.80 -8.03
C LEU A 94 -2.97 -2.97 -8.98
N GLU A 95 -3.98 -3.38 -9.75
CA GLU A 95 -3.84 -4.41 -10.79
C GLU A 95 -2.79 -4.00 -11.82
N LEU A 96 -2.85 -2.75 -12.30
CA LEU A 96 -1.85 -2.19 -13.20
C LEU A 96 -0.45 -2.22 -12.56
N TYR A 97 -0.33 -1.78 -11.30
CA TYR A 97 0.94 -1.80 -10.56
C TYR A 97 1.52 -3.22 -10.41
N PHE A 98 0.69 -4.22 -10.09
CA PHE A 98 1.13 -5.60 -9.94
C PHE A 98 1.53 -6.21 -11.28
N ALA A 99 0.79 -5.93 -12.35
CA ALA A 99 1.14 -6.37 -13.69
C ALA A 99 2.48 -5.76 -14.14
N MET A 100 2.70 -4.47 -13.93
CA MET A 100 3.99 -3.81 -14.20
C MET A 100 5.15 -4.47 -13.43
N LYS A 101 4.93 -4.82 -12.15
CA LYS A 101 5.92 -5.58 -11.37
C LYS A 101 6.19 -6.96 -11.96
N LYS A 102 5.14 -7.69 -12.36
CA LYS A 102 5.26 -9.01 -12.97
C LYS A 102 6.04 -8.96 -14.28
N VAL A 103 5.78 -7.96 -15.13
CA VAL A 103 6.56 -7.71 -16.36
C VAL A 103 8.01 -7.38 -16.02
N LYS A 104 8.26 -6.45 -15.07
CA LYS A 104 9.62 -6.06 -14.68
C LYS A 104 10.49 -7.26 -14.28
N TYR A 105 9.92 -8.19 -13.51
CA TYR A 105 10.62 -9.37 -13.00
C TYR A 105 10.35 -10.64 -13.81
N ALA A 106 9.75 -10.53 -15.00
CA ALA A 106 9.46 -11.67 -15.87
C ALA A 106 10.75 -12.40 -16.29
N LYS A 107 10.71 -13.73 -16.25
CA LYS A 107 11.81 -14.60 -16.67
C LYS A 107 11.54 -15.24 -18.03
N SER A 108 10.31 -15.18 -18.50
CA SER A 108 9.88 -15.78 -19.76
C SER A 108 8.78 -14.96 -20.43
N GLN A 109 8.56 -15.18 -21.73
CA GLN A 109 7.45 -14.56 -22.46
C GLN A 109 6.09 -14.93 -21.84
N LYS A 110 5.96 -16.17 -21.36
CA LYS A 110 4.75 -16.66 -20.67
C LYS A 110 4.40 -15.83 -19.43
N ASP A 111 5.39 -15.34 -18.68
CA ASP A 111 5.14 -14.50 -17.50
C ASP A 111 4.53 -13.15 -17.89
N ILE A 112 5.02 -12.57 -18.99
CA ILE A 112 4.49 -11.34 -19.59
C ILE A 112 3.07 -11.58 -20.09
N ASP A 113 2.85 -12.65 -20.85
CA ASP A 113 1.53 -12.99 -21.40
C ASP A 113 0.50 -13.19 -20.30
N THR A 114 0.89 -13.86 -19.20
CA THR A 114 0.00 -14.05 -18.05
C THR A 114 -0.36 -12.70 -17.41
N ALA A 115 0.59 -11.76 -17.31
CA ALA A 115 0.31 -10.42 -16.79
C ALA A 115 -0.68 -9.66 -17.69
N VAL A 116 -0.52 -9.76 -19.01
CA VAL A 116 -1.41 -9.14 -20.00
C VAL A 116 -2.81 -9.74 -19.96
N VAL A 117 -2.93 -11.07 -19.85
CA VAL A 117 -4.22 -11.77 -19.74
C VAL A 117 -4.96 -11.33 -18.49
N THR A 118 -4.31 -11.31 -17.32
CA THR A 118 -4.95 -10.86 -16.07
C THR A 118 -5.50 -9.44 -16.17
N LEU A 119 -4.77 -8.51 -16.80
CA LEU A 119 -5.26 -7.15 -17.00
C LEU A 119 -6.48 -7.08 -17.94
N LYS A 120 -6.49 -7.87 -19.01
CA LYS A 120 -7.62 -7.96 -19.94
C LYS A 120 -8.86 -8.53 -19.26
N ASP A 121 -8.70 -9.61 -18.50
CA ASP A 121 -9.79 -10.27 -17.76
C ASP A 121 -10.41 -9.33 -16.71
N ASN A 122 -9.57 -8.51 -16.07
CA ASN A 122 -10.02 -7.50 -15.11
C ASN A 122 -10.47 -6.18 -15.77
N HIS A 123 -10.54 -6.11 -17.11
CA HIS A 123 -10.91 -4.91 -17.88
C HIS A 123 -10.10 -3.65 -17.55
N VAL A 124 -8.83 -3.82 -17.13
CA VAL A 124 -7.94 -2.71 -16.77
C VAL A 124 -7.29 -2.14 -18.04
N LYS A 125 -7.31 -0.81 -18.18
CA LYS A 125 -6.68 -0.12 -19.31
C LYS A 125 -5.16 -0.16 -19.18
N PHE A 126 -4.50 -0.50 -20.29
CA PHE A 126 -3.04 -0.44 -20.40
C PHE A 126 -2.60 1.02 -20.51
N ASP A 127 -1.67 1.44 -19.65
CA ASP A 127 -1.05 2.76 -19.77
C ASP A 127 0.22 2.70 -20.65
N GLN A 128 0.65 3.86 -21.15
CA GLN A 128 1.85 3.95 -21.99
C GLN A 128 3.10 3.44 -21.27
N LYS A 129 3.13 3.58 -19.95
CA LYS A 129 4.25 3.12 -19.11
C LYS A 129 4.37 1.60 -19.11
N LEU A 130 3.27 0.87 -18.97
CA LEU A 130 3.26 -0.58 -19.05
C LEU A 130 3.65 -1.06 -20.45
N LEU A 131 3.13 -0.44 -21.51
CA LEU A 131 3.45 -0.83 -22.89
C LEU A 131 4.96 -0.74 -23.17
N SER A 132 5.57 0.40 -22.84
CA SER A 132 7.03 0.58 -22.99
C SER A 132 7.85 -0.40 -22.13
N GLN A 133 7.36 -0.75 -20.93
CA GLN A 133 8.00 -1.76 -20.09
C GLN A 133 7.93 -3.16 -20.67
N ILE A 134 6.80 -3.53 -21.29
CA ILE A 134 6.63 -4.82 -21.96
C ILE A 134 7.62 -4.92 -23.12
N GLU A 135 7.64 -3.93 -24.01
CA GLU A 135 8.53 -3.92 -25.18
C GLU A 135 10.01 -4.05 -24.79
N LYS A 136 10.41 -3.28 -23.77
CA LYS A 136 11.76 -3.36 -23.21
C LYS A 136 12.06 -4.78 -22.70
N LYS A 137 11.16 -5.35 -21.88
CA LYS A 137 11.39 -6.67 -21.28
C LYS A 137 11.41 -7.79 -22.32
N GLN A 138 10.53 -7.74 -23.31
CA GLN A 138 10.52 -8.71 -24.42
C GLN A 138 11.84 -8.68 -25.19
N THR A 139 12.40 -7.49 -25.40
CA THR A 139 13.70 -7.33 -26.07
C THR A 139 14.83 -7.92 -25.23
N GLU A 140 14.86 -7.65 -23.93
CA GLU A 140 15.83 -8.28 -23.00
C GLU A 140 15.76 -9.81 -23.03
N LEU A 141 14.56 -10.40 -23.00
CA LEU A 141 14.36 -11.85 -23.01
C LEU A 141 14.79 -12.49 -24.35
N ARG A 142 14.54 -11.81 -25.47
CA ARG A 142 15.01 -12.25 -26.80
C ARG A 142 16.53 -12.29 -26.88
N HIS A 143 17.22 -11.26 -26.39
CA HIS A 143 18.69 -11.24 -26.37
C HIS A 143 19.27 -12.32 -25.45
N ALA A 144 18.65 -12.57 -24.30
CA ALA A 144 19.10 -13.60 -23.36
C ALA A 144 18.90 -15.04 -23.88
N THR A 145 18.02 -15.25 -24.87
CA THR A 145 17.78 -16.57 -25.49
C THR A 145 18.74 -16.86 -26.65
N ASN A 146 19.31 -15.81 -27.25
CA ASN A 146 20.23 -15.89 -28.39
C ASN A 146 21.73 -15.83 -27.98
N ALA A 147 22.01 -15.77 -26.68
CA ALA A 147 23.34 -15.77 -26.09
C ALA A 147 23.60 -17.10 -25.37
#